data_AF-A0A7S1TZ89-F1
#
_entry.id   AF-A0A7S1TZ89-F1
#
_cell.length_a   1.000
_cell.length_b   1.000
_cell.length_c   1.000
_cell.angle_alpha   90.00
_cell.angle_beta   90.00
_cell.angle_gamma   90.00
#
_symmetry.space_group_name_H-M   'P 1'
#
loop_
_entity.id
_entity.type
_entity.pdbx_description
1 polymer ?
#
loop_
_entity_poly.entity_id
_entity_poly.type
_entity_poly.pdbx_seq_one_letter_code
_entity_poly.pdbx_strand_id
1 'polypeptide(L)'
;LGIKYGPTHAEVKVTPTGPCLVEVGARAHGGEGLWLPVADAVWGYNQATLTLDTYVGATENWAAVPRLVLQDKRLNYGVLKFIVSYERGTLKAYNPDGVAKIRALESFVDLECFKKAGDAVEPTQNCFGWCGAVKLVNADEAKLTADYEAINQMELDGELFLFEDDAAEAATEGGKGAIVVVDPFSTGAIVAQHACQQGYECICVYSDKLSNMAFLESFIPAGLELSFSNVIAQGDDADTTEKMRDNTVAELERLGARPRVIAVLPGAETGVELADALSEALGVPTNGTTLSEARRNKYVMGETVRNFGLRAVEQAYAESWEEVSTFLEKFQAGLKDGATIADAGLVVKPMNSAGTDDVFLCRSVEEVRDAYGNILGKRNQLGIVNDGVLVQEYLSGIEYVVDSVSMDGEHKCVAIWEYDRRPANGGAFVNFGQKLLSADTPNPLKREGDDQPETLGELIVQYTHGVIDALGIKYGPPQPRHR
;
A
#
# COMPACT_ATOMS: atom_id res chain seq x y z
N LEU A 1 -10.99 -15.97 -12.37
CA LEU A 1 -12.11 -15.92 -13.35
C LEU A 1 -11.83 -14.93 -14.52
N GLY A 2 -10.68 -15.06 -15.20
CA GLY A 2 -10.32 -14.24 -16.38
C GLY A 2 -9.92 -12.79 -16.03
N ILE A 3 -8.64 -12.56 -15.77
CA ILE A 3 -8.07 -11.38 -15.07
C ILE A 3 -6.71 -11.02 -15.71
N LYS A 4 -6.66 -10.01 -16.59
CA LYS A 4 -5.79 -9.85 -17.77
C LYS A 4 -4.32 -9.48 -17.55
N TYR A 5 -3.95 -8.52 -16.68
CA TYR A 5 -2.55 -8.11 -16.38
C TYR A 5 -2.45 -7.39 -15.01
N GLY A 6 -1.24 -7.26 -14.43
CA GLY A 6 -0.90 -6.10 -13.57
C GLY A 6 -0.80 -6.34 -12.06
N PRO A 7 -0.10 -5.46 -11.32
CA PRO A 7 0.31 -5.70 -9.95
C PRO A 7 -0.87 -5.62 -8.97
N THR A 8 -0.70 -6.23 -7.82
CA THR A 8 -1.66 -6.22 -6.72
C THR A 8 -0.90 -6.32 -5.41
N HIS A 9 -1.41 -5.70 -4.35
CA HIS A 9 -0.75 -5.60 -3.05
C HIS A 9 -1.80 -5.82 -1.96
N ALA A 10 -1.70 -6.92 -1.22
CA ALA A 10 -2.69 -7.32 -0.21
C ALA A 10 -2.06 -7.43 1.18
N GLU A 11 -2.55 -6.67 2.16
CA GLU A 11 -2.25 -6.88 3.57
C GLU A 11 -3.17 -7.98 4.13
N VAL A 12 -2.58 -9.06 4.65
CA VAL A 12 -3.28 -10.25 5.17
C VAL A 12 -2.71 -10.63 6.52
N LYS A 13 -3.58 -10.78 7.53
CA LYS A 13 -3.20 -11.29 8.85
C LYS A 13 -3.45 -12.79 8.98
N VAL A 14 -2.44 -13.53 9.38
CA VAL A 14 -2.57 -14.95 9.75
C VAL A 14 -2.95 -15.03 11.22
N THR A 15 -4.25 -15.18 11.47
CA THR A 15 -4.81 -15.35 12.82
C THR A 15 -4.85 -16.83 13.22
N PRO A 16 -5.03 -17.19 14.51
CA PRO A 16 -5.17 -18.59 14.93
C PRO A 16 -6.29 -19.40 14.24
N THR A 17 -7.23 -18.72 13.58
CA THR A 17 -8.36 -19.29 12.82
C THR A 17 -8.19 -19.16 11.29
N GLY A 18 -6.98 -18.88 10.80
CA GLY A 18 -6.65 -18.77 9.37
C GLY A 18 -6.29 -17.35 8.92
N PRO A 19 -5.91 -17.19 7.63
CA PRO A 19 -5.69 -15.87 7.02
C PRO A 19 -6.99 -15.07 6.98
N CYS A 20 -6.88 -13.75 7.12
CA CYS A 20 -7.96 -12.80 6.92
C CYS A 20 -7.40 -11.49 6.34
N LEU A 21 -8.11 -10.91 5.38
CA LEU A 21 -7.74 -9.68 4.68
C LEU A 21 -7.80 -8.47 5.61
N VAL A 22 -6.79 -7.60 5.52
CA VAL A 22 -6.77 -6.26 6.11
C VAL A 22 -7.08 -5.21 5.04
N GLU A 23 -6.40 -5.28 3.90
CA GLU A 23 -6.58 -4.39 2.74
C GLU A 23 -6.08 -5.08 1.46
N VAL A 24 -6.58 -4.70 0.29
CA VAL A 24 -5.94 -5.01 -1.01
C VAL A 24 -6.14 -3.88 -2.02
N GLY A 25 -5.05 -3.47 -2.66
CA GLY A 25 -5.04 -2.51 -3.76
C GLY A 25 -4.58 -3.14 -5.07
N ALA A 26 -5.20 -2.76 -6.20
CA ALA A 26 -4.82 -3.16 -7.56
C ALA A 26 -3.57 -2.41 -8.07
N ARG A 27 -2.54 -2.32 -7.23
CA ARG A 27 -1.31 -1.55 -7.42
C ARG A 27 -0.08 -2.36 -7.01
N ALA A 28 1.09 -1.83 -7.31
CA ALA A 28 2.34 -2.34 -6.74
C ALA A 28 2.41 -2.09 -5.23
N HIS A 29 3.34 -2.77 -4.57
CA HIS A 29 3.71 -2.49 -3.19
C HIS A 29 4.04 -1.01 -3.03
N GLY A 30 3.48 -0.39 -1.98
CA GLY A 30 3.89 0.94 -1.52
C GLY A 30 5.33 0.98 -1.00
N GLY A 31 5.63 1.92 -0.11
CA GLY A 31 7.02 2.09 0.36
C GLY A 31 7.97 2.40 -0.79
N GLU A 32 7.49 3.22 -1.74
CA GLU A 32 8.29 3.98 -2.72
C GLU A 32 9.28 3.18 -3.60
N GLY A 33 9.07 1.86 -3.74
CA GLY A 33 9.99 0.98 -4.46
C GLY A 33 11.30 0.71 -3.72
N LEU A 34 11.43 1.14 -2.47
CA LEU A 34 12.62 0.95 -1.61
C LEU A 34 13.01 -0.53 -1.45
N TRP A 35 12.03 -1.40 -1.56
CA TRP A 35 12.16 -2.85 -1.48
C TRP A 35 12.72 -3.50 -2.76
N LEU A 36 12.78 -2.77 -3.90
CA LEU A 36 13.19 -3.31 -5.20
C LEU A 36 14.62 -3.91 -5.19
N PRO A 37 15.67 -3.21 -4.71
CA PRO A 37 17.03 -3.76 -4.70
C PRO A 37 17.18 -4.95 -3.74
N VAL A 38 16.37 -5.00 -2.69
CA VAL A 38 16.31 -6.13 -1.75
C VAL A 38 15.70 -7.34 -2.45
N ALA A 39 14.57 -7.17 -3.16
CA ALA A 39 13.95 -8.25 -3.92
C ALA A 39 14.86 -8.78 -5.05
N ASP A 40 15.50 -7.90 -5.84
CA ASP A 40 16.41 -8.31 -6.90
C ASP A 40 17.63 -9.07 -6.36
N ALA A 41 18.21 -8.66 -5.23
CA ALA A 41 19.35 -9.36 -4.64
C ALA A 41 18.97 -10.66 -3.91
N VAL A 42 17.70 -10.81 -3.48
CA VAL A 42 17.17 -12.02 -2.81
C VAL A 42 16.67 -13.07 -3.81
N TRP A 43 15.99 -12.66 -4.89
CA TRP A 43 15.33 -13.56 -5.84
C TRP A 43 15.89 -13.52 -7.27
N GLY A 44 16.66 -12.48 -7.64
CA GLY A 44 17.05 -12.21 -9.02
C GLY A 44 15.96 -11.55 -9.87
N TYR A 45 14.84 -11.18 -9.25
CA TYR A 45 13.69 -10.50 -9.87
C TYR A 45 12.83 -9.80 -8.81
N ASN A 46 11.92 -8.91 -9.24
CA ASN A 46 11.05 -8.14 -8.35
C ASN A 46 9.64 -7.94 -8.94
N GLN A 47 8.65 -7.48 -8.14
CA GLN A 47 7.28 -7.27 -8.64
C GLN A 47 7.22 -6.27 -9.81
N ALA A 48 7.98 -5.17 -9.79
CA ALA A 48 7.86 -4.12 -10.80
C ALA A 48 8.49 -4.54 -12.14
N THR A 49 9.64 -5.20 -12.14
CA THR A 49 10.28 -5.73 -13.36
C THR A 49 9.44 -6.85 -13.98
N LEU A 50 8.93 -7.80 -13.18
CA LEU A 50 8.03 -8.83 -13.70
C LEU A 50 6.68 -8.30 -14.16
N THR A 51 6.16 -7.27 -13.48
CA THR A 51 5.00 -6.51 -13.97
C THR A 51 5.30 -5.95 -15.36
N LEU A 52 6.43 -5.28 -15.56
CA LEU A 52 6.83 -4.75 -16.86
C LEU A 52 7.02 -5.85 -17.92
N ASP A 53 7.59 -7.00 -17.57
CA ASP A 53 7.75 -8.14 -18.50
C ASP A 53 6.39 -8.67 -18.99
N THR A 54 5.38 -8.77 -18.10
CA THR A 54 4.00 -9.06 -18.51
C THR A 54 3.39 -7.96 -19.41
N TYR A 55 3.91 -6.74 -19.34
CA TYR A 55 3.48 -5.59 -20.14
C TYR A 55 4.26 -5.35 -21.44
N VAL A 56 5.34 -6.08 -21.71
CA VAL A 56 6.05 -6.02 -23.00
C VAL A 56 6.01 -7.33 -23.79
N GLY A 57 5.41 -8.38 -23.22
CA GLY A 57 5.29 -9.68 -23.87
C GLY A 57 6.58 -10.52 -23.81
N ALA A 58 7.46 -10.27 -22.84
CA ALA A 58 8.66 -11.05 -22.56
C ALA A 58 8.30 -12.40 -21.91
N THR A 59 7.61 -13.26 -22.67
CA THR A 59 7.07 -14.54 -22.20
C THR A 59 8.12 -15.49 -21.66
N GLU A 60 9.36 -15.37 -22.13
CA GLU A 60 10.54 -16.08 -21.69
C GLU A 60 10.91 -15.76 -20.23
N ASN A 61 10.88 -14.48 -19.83
CA ASN A 61 11.13 -14.06 -18.44
C ASN A 61 9.98 -14.52 -17.53
N TRP A 62 8.74 -14.38 -18.00
CA TRP A 62 7.55 -14.87 -17.29
C TRP A 62 7.56 -16.39 -17.10
N ALA A 63 8.10 -17.15 -18.06
CA ALA A 63 8.24 -18.60 -17.96
C ALA A 63 9.44 -19.05 -17.11
N ALA A 64 10.49 -18.22 -17.00
CA ALA A 64 11.63 -18.47 -16.14
C ALA A 64 11.31 -18.30 -14.64
N VAL A 65 10.38 -17.41 -14.29
CA VAL A 65 10.00 -17.16 -12.89
C VAL A 65 8.98 -18.18 -12.37
N PRO A 66 9.29 -18.88 -11.26
CA PRO A 66 8.43 -19.91 -10.68
C PRO A 66 7.11 -19.34 -10.16
N ARG A 67 6.12 -20.22 -9.99
CA ARG A 67 4.79 -19.86 -9.46
C ARG A 67 4.80 -19.42 -7.99
N LEU A 68 5.86 -19.76 -7.26
CA LEU A 68 6.10 -19.47 -5.84
C LEU A 68 7.59 -19.19 -5.63
N VAL A 69 7.92 -18.26 -4.72
CA VAL A 69 9.29 -17.93 -4.30
C VAL A 69 9.84 -18.96 -3.30
N LEU A 70 10.47 -20.04 -3.77
CA LEU A 70 10.93 -21.15 -2.92
C LEU A 70 12.35 -20.93 -2.35
N GLN A 71 12.62 -21.41 -1.14
CA GLN A 71 13.91 -21.35 -0.44
C GLN A 71 15.06 -21.88 -1.30
N ASP A 72 14.83 -22.95 -2.08
CA ASP A 72 15.81 -23.56 -2.98
C ASP A 72 16.03 -22.77 -4.31
N LYS A 73 15.39 -21.60 -4.44
CA LYS A 73 15.63 -20.59 -5.49
C LYS A 73 16.15 -19.27 -4.91
N ARG A 74 16.24 -19.12 -3.58
CA ARG A 74 16.65 -17.87 -2.95
C ARG A 74 18.17 -17.69 -3.02
N LEU A 75 18.61 -16.50 -3.41
CA LEU A 75 20.02 -16.13 -3.56
C LEU A 75 20.64 -15.63 -2.25
N ASN A 76 19.91 -14.82 -1.51
CA ASN A 76 20.32 -14.19 -0.24
C ASN A 76 19.13 -14.05 0.72
N TYR A 77 19.36 -13.68 1.97
CA TYR A 77 18.35 -13.12 2.85
C TYR A 77 18.31 -11.60 2.68
N GLY A 78 17.15 -10.96 2.84
CA GLY A 78 17.03 -9.51 2.72
C GLY A 78 15.89 -8.89 3.54
N VAL A 79 16.11 -7.67 4.02
CA VAL A 79 15.21 -6.90 4.87
C VAL A 79 15.24 -5.44 4.45
N LEU A 80 14.07 -4.79 4.47
CA LEU A 80 13.95 -3.34 4.42
C LEU A 80 13.74 -2.82 5.85
N LYS A 81 14.75 -2.15 6.43
CA LYS A 81 14.66 -1.48 7.73
C LYS A 81 14.17 -0.06 7.52
N PHE A 82 13.06 0.35 8.12
CA PHE A 82 12.67 1.75 8.14
C PHE A 82 13.33 2.47 9.31
N ILE A 83 13.82 3.69 9.07
CA ILE A 83 14.47 4.49 10.11
C ILE A 83 13.41 5.11 11.01
N VAL A 84 13.41 4.65 12.27
CA VAL A 84 12.53 5.14 13.33
C VAL A 84 13.24 6.23 14.12
N SER A 85 12.60 7.39 14.25
CA SER A 85 13.09 8.47 15.12
C SER A 85 12.49 8.37 16.52
N TYR A 86 13.31 8.70 17.51
CA TYR A 86 12.91 9.03 18.87
C TYR A 86 13.18 10.51 19.21
N GLU A 87 13.73 11.26 18.26
CA GLU A 87 14.14 12.66 18.37
C GLU A 87 13.16 13.62 17.69
N ARG A 88 13.30 14.93 17.96
CA ARG A 88 12.48 16.01 17.40
C ARG A 88 13.35 17.18 16.97
N GLY A 89 13.20 17.64 15.72
CA GLY A 89 13.86 18.84 15.20
C GLY A 89 13.73 19.00 13.69
N THR A 90 14.05 20.19 13.17
CA THR A 90 14.21 20.47 11.73
C THR A 90 15.52 19.85 11.26
N LEU A 91 15.52 18.86 10.37
CA LEU A 91 16.72 18.11 9.98
C LEU A 91 17.70 18.97 9.16
N LYS A 92 19.00 18.74 9.39
CA LYS A 92 20.15 19.30 8.67
C LYS A 92 20.77 18.31 7.71
N ALA A 93 21.11 17.19 8.31
CA ALA A 93 21.76 16.08 7.67
C ALA A 93 21.55 14.88 8.57
N TYR A 94 21.61 13.71 7.97
CA TYR A 94 21.92 12.50 8.70
C TYR A 94 23.35 12.64 9.21
N ASN A 95 23.59 12.27 10.46
CA ASN A 95 24.91 12.36 11.07
C ASN A 95 25.92 11.55 10.22
N PRO A 96 26.98 12.17 9.65
CA PRO A 96 27.92 11.49 8.78
C PRO A 96 28.57 10.26 9.43
N ASP A 97 28.81 10.29 10.75
CA ASP A 97 29.39 9.16 11.48
C ASP A 97 28.39 8.00 11.64
N GLY A 98 27.12 8.29 11.91
CA GLY A 98 26.04 7.29 11.93
C GLY A 98 25.80 6.67 10.54
N VAL A 99 25.78 7.51 9.50
CA VAL A 99 25.70 7.05 8.10
C VAL A 99 26.92 6.20 7.70
N ALA A 100 28.12 6.55 8.16
CA ALA A 100 29.34 5.77 7.92
C ALA A 100 29.31 4.42 8.64
N LYS A 101 28.78 4.34 9.86
CA LYS A 101 28.53 3.08 10.58
C LYS A 101 27.55 2.19 9.81
N ILE A 102 26.40 2.72 9.38
CA ILE A 102 25.41 1.97 8.57
C ILE A 102 26.04 1.43 7.29
N ARG A 103 26.80 2.27 6.56
CA ARG A 103 27.50 1.90 5.32
C ARG A 103 28.66 0.91 5.51
N ALA A 104 29.01 0.58 6.75
CA ALA A 104 30.05 -0.39 7.10
C ALA A 104 29.49 -1.73 7.61
N LEU A 105 28.15 -1.89 7.69
CA LEU A 105 27.50 -3.16 8.03
C LEU A 105 27.73 -4.20 6.92
N GLU A 106 27.87 -5.47 7.30
CA GLU A 106 28.22 -6.55 6.36
C GLU A 106 27.08 -6.90 5.39
N SER A 107 25.84 -6.55 5.76
CA SER A 107 24.63 -6.66 4.95
C SER A 107 24.23 -5.37 4.23
N PHE A 108 24.99 -4.27 4.32
CA PHE A 108 24.61 -2.99 3.72
C PHE A 108 24.56 -3.07 2.18
N VAL A 109 23.40 -2.75 1.59
CA VAL A 109 23.25 -2.50 0.15
C VAL A 109 23.14 -1.01 -0.13
N ASP A 110 22.22 -0.33 0.55
CA ASP A 110 21.91 1.09 0.29
C ASP A 110 21.18 1.76 1.48
N LEU A 111 21.23 3.09 1.56
CA LEU A 111 20.51 3.92 2.53
C LEU A 111 19.79 5.03 1.77
N GLU A 112 18.47 5.06 1.91
CA GLU A 112 17.62 6.10 1.37
C GLU A 112 17.10 7.02 2.49
N CYS A 113 17.17 8.32 2.23
CA CYS A 113 16.93 9.37 3.19
C CYS A 113 15.65 10.13 2.80
N PHE A 114 14.54 9.83 3.46
CA PHE A 114 13.23 10.43 3.12
C PHE A 114 13.13 11.91 3.53
N LYS A 115 13.94 12.32 4.51
CA LYS A 115 13.99 13.66 5.07
C LYS A 115 15.23 14.38 4.54
N LYS A 116 15.18 15.70 4.46
CA LYS A 116 16.22 16.58 3.93
C LYS A 116 16.61 17.67 4.92
N ALA A 117 17.66 18.39 4.57
CA ALA A 117 17.91 19.76 5.04
C ALA A 117 16.60 20.57 5.01
N GLY A 118 16.15 21.07 6.16
CA GLY A 118 14.88 21.78 6.38
C GLY A 118 13.66 20.94 6.83
N ASP A 119 13.71 19.60 6.83
CA ASP A 119 12.50 18.80 7.10
C ASP A 119 12.23 18.54 8.59
N ALA A 120 10.98 18.68 9.04
CA ALA A 120 10.59 18.29 10.39
C ALA A 120 10.72 16.77 10.62
N VAL A 121 11.53 16.40 11.61
CA VAL A 121 11.63 15.08 12.24
C VAL A 121 10.88 15.10 13.57
N GLU A 122 10.11 14.05 13.79
CA GLU A 122 9.28 13.81 14.98
C GLU A 122 9.42 12.34 15.40
N PRO A 123 9.17 11.98 16.67
CA PRO A 123 9.16 10.58 17.11
C PRO A 123 8.14 9.77 16.31
N THR A 124 8.60 8.72 15.62
CA THR A 124 7.78 7.98 14.64
C THR A 124 6.58 7.30 15.31
N GLN A 125 5.36 7.62 14.88
CA GLN A 125 4.10 7.03 15.38
C GLN A 125 3.32 6.23 14.32
N ASN A 126 3.65 6.40 13.03
CA ASN A 126 3.10 5.65 11.89
C ASN A 126 4.08 5.73 10.70
N CYS A 127 3.72 5.19 9.54
CA CYS A 127 4.56 5.17 8.35
C CYS A 127 4.97 6.55 7.81
N PHE A 128 4.17 7.60 8.02
CA PHE A 128 4.54 8.96 7.61
C PHE A 128 5.62 9.60 8.50
N GLY A 129 5.85 9.02 9.69
CA GLY A 129 6.89 9.44 10.62
C GLY A 129 8.27 8.81 10.37
N TRP A 130 8.45 8.01 9.31
CA TRP A 130 9.75 7.43 8.99
C TRP A 130 10.75 8.49 8.51
N CYS A 131 12.02 8.27 8.85
CA CYS A 131 13.11 9.17 8.49
C CYS A 131 14.04 8.58 7.42
N GLY A 132 13.70 7.46 6.78
CA GLY A 132 14.53 6.81 5.76
C GLY A 132 14.30 5.31 5.73
N ALA A 133 15.04 4.60 4.87
CA ALA A 133 15.16 3.16 4.93
C ALA A 133 16.56 2.66 4.56
N VAL A 134 17.03 1.66 5.30
CA VAL A 134 18.26 0.92 5.00
C VAL A 134 17.86 -0.39 4.31
N LYS A 135 18.43 -0.60 3.13
CA LYS A 135 18.27 -1.81 2.31
C LYS A 135 19.38 -2.77 2.73
N LEU A 136 19.02 -3.89 3.38
CA LEU A 136 19.98 -4.87 3.89
C LEU A 136 19.81 -6.24 3.20
N VAL A 137 20.91 -6.85 2.80
CA VAL A 137 20.98 -8.17 2.15
C VAL A 137 22.25 -8.91 2.57
N ASN A 138 22.15 -10.19 2.95
CA ASN A 138 23.31 -11.04 3.22
C ASN A 138 23.03 -12.52 2.92
N ALA A 139 24.07 -13.31 2.67
CA ALA A 139 23.95 -14.76 2.52
C ALA A 139 23.70 -15.49 3.86
N ASP A 140 24.07 -14.88 4.99
CA ASP A 140 23.85 -15.38 6.35
C ASP A 140 22.73 -14.57 7.05
N GLU A 141 21.64 -15.27 7.42
CA GLU A 141 20.50 -14.68 8.14
C GLU A 141 20.90 -14.12 9.51
N ALA A 142 21.84 -14.77 10.22
CA ALA A 142 22.27 -14.33 11.54
C ALA A 142 23.08 -13.03 11.46
N LYS A 143 23.81 -12.79 10.37
CA LYS A 143 24.46 -11.50 10.09
C LYS A 143 23.44 -10.43 9.76
N LEU A 144 22.49 -10.73 8.88
CA LEU A 144 21.41 -9.80 8.52
C LEU A 144 20.60 -9.35 9.74
N THR A 145 20.26 -10.27 10.66
CA THR A 145 19.59 -9.92 11.92
C THR A 145 20.48 -9.12 12.88
N ALA A 146 21.78 -9.45 13.00
CA ALA A 146 22.69 -8.69 13.84
C ALA A 146 22.87 -7.23 13.36
N ASP A 147 22.96 -7.02 12.04
CA ASP A 147 23.07 -5.69 11.45
C ASP A 147 21.75 -4.89 11.56
N TYR A 148 20.59 -5.54 11.43
CA TYR A 148 19.27 -4.94 11.68
C TYR A 148 19.14 -4.40 13.12
N GLU A 149 19.57 -5.19 14.11
CA GLU A 149 19.55 -4.80 15.52
C GLU A 149 20.61 -3.75 15.87
N ALA A 150 21.74 -3.72 15.16
CA ALA A 150 22.71 -2.63 15.28
C ALA A 150 22.10 -1.28 14.87
N ILE A 151 21.26 -1.24 13.82
CA ILE A 151 20.53 -0.03 13.42
C ILE A 151 19.48 0.36 14.48
N ASN A 152 18.71 -0.61 15.01
CA ASN A 152 17.76 -0.34 16.11
C ASN A 152 18.45 0.32 17.33
N GLN A 153 19.67 -0.10 17.66
CA GLN A 153 20.44 0.50 18.76
C GLN A 153 20.90 1.93 18.42
N MET A 154 21.35 2.18 17.20
CA MET A 154 21.76 3.52 16.75
C MET A 154 20.59 4.53 16.68
N GLU A 155 19.37 4.06 16.41
CA GLU A 155 18.13 4.85 16.51
C GLU A 155 17.84 5.28 17.94
N LEU A 156 18.03 4.38 18.92
CA LEU A 156 17.82 4.65 20.34
C LEU A 156 18.90 5.56 20.95
N ASP A 157 20.15 5.44 20.49
CA ASP A 157 21.28 6.22 20.98
C ASP A 157 21.38 7.63 20.36
N GLY A 158 20.47 8.00 19.46
CA GLY A 158 20.43 9.33 18.82
C GLY A 158 21.58 9.56 17.83
N GLU A 159 22.13 8.50 17.23
CA GLU A 159 23.34 8.62 16.42
C GLU A 159 23.08 9.06 14.96
N LEU A 160 21.82 9.20 14.54
CA LEU A 160 21.46 9.26 13.12
C LEU A 160 21.21 10.67 12.56
N PHE A 161 20.95 11.68 13.39
CA PHE A 161 20.45 12.99 12.92
C PHE A 161 21.28 14.18 13.41
N LEU A 162 21.16 15.30 12.68
CA LEU A 162 21.64 16.64 13.02
C LEU A 162 20.55 17.63 12.59
N PHE A 163 20.39 18.80 13.23
CA PHE A 163 19.24 19.72 13.02
C PHE A 163 19.64 21.16 12.53
N GLU A 164 18.74 21.90 11.86
CA GLU A 164 19.00 23.03 10.92
C GLU A 164 17.97 24.18 10.89
N ASP A 165 18.24 25.16 10.00
CA ASP A 165 17.32 26.14 9.39
C ASP A 165 17.50 26.19 7.83
N ASP A 166 16.46 25.79 7.07
CA ASP A 166 15.98 26.15 5.68
C ASP A 166 16.78 26.06 4.32
N ALA A 167 16.28 25.20 3.39
CA ALA A 167 15.76 25.47 2.00
C ALA A 167 16.52 25.19 0.63
N ALA A 168 15.70 24.87 -0.42
CA ALA A 168 15.90 24.84 -1.93
C ALA A 168 16.61 23.60 -2.59
N GLU A 169 16.46 23.18 -3.89
CA GLU A 169 15.61 23.49 -5.09
C GLU A 169 15.62 22.27 -6.12
N ALA A 170 14.93 22.27 -7.30
CA ALA A 170 14.78 21.07 -8.21
C ALA A 170 14.35 21.30 -9.72
N ALA A 171 14.26 20.20 -10.53
CA ALA A 171 13.56 19.98 -11.84
C ALA A 171 14.36 20.22 -13.18
N THR A 172 14.00 19.73 -14.42
CA THR A 172 12.73 19.20 -15.03
C THR A 172 12.93 18.41 -16.38
N GLU A 173 11.84 17.82 -16.94
CA GLU A 173 11.57 17.30 -18.34
C GLU A 173 12.03 15.85 -18.74
N GLY A 174 11.45 15.17 -19.77
CA GLY A 174 10.33 15.49 -20.70
C GLY A 174 10.12 14.48 -21.87
N GLY A 175 8.93 14.48 -22.54
CA GLY A 175 8.56 13.61 -23.70
C GLY A 175 7.02 13.49 -23.90
N LYS A 176 6.37 12.69 -24.80
CA LYS A 176 6.68 11.84 -26.00
C LYS A 176 5.40 11.23 -26.61
N GLY A 177 4.52 10.64 -25.78
CA GLY A 177 3.25 9.96 -26.13
C GLY A 177 2.56 9.40 -24.86
N ALA A 178 1.23 9.39 -24.75
CA ALA A 178 0.60 9.80 -23.48
C ALA A 178 0.04 8.71 -22.53
N ILE A 179 0.28 8.93 -21.22
CA ILE A 179 -0.27 8.20 -20.07
C ILE A 179 -0.95 9.18 -19.13
N VAL A 180 -2.16 8.86 -18.66
CA VAL A 180 -2.86 9.63 -17.62
C VAL A 180 -2.63 8.97 -16.25
N VAL A 181 -2.26 9.76 -15.25
CA VAL A 181 -2.25 9.33 -13.84
C VAL A 181 -3.22 10.21 -13.06
N VAL A 182 -4.20 9.57 -12.42
CA VAL A 182 -5.20 10.21 -11.57
C VAL A 182 -4.67 10.25 -10.14
N ASP A 183 -4.60 11.43 -9.52
CA ASP A 183 -4.04 11.66 -8.18
C ASP A 183 -2.62 11.06 -8.02
N PRO A 184 -1.59 11.61 -8.70
CA PRO A 184 -0.22 11.08 -8.72
C PRO A 184 0.56 11.36 -7.42
N PHE A 185 0.05 10.85 -6.30
CA PHE A 185 0.66 10.95 -4.97
C PHE A 185 1.33 9.63 -4.55
N SER A 186 2.28 9.67 -3.61
CA SER A 186 3.07 8.54 -3.13
C SER A 186 3.62 7.70 -4.29
N THR A 187 3.32 6.40 -4.35
CA THR A 187 3.79 5.49 -5.41
C THR A 187 3.26 5.86 -6.80
N GLY A 188 2.11 6.55 -6.88
CA GLY A 188 1.59 7.13 -8.11
C GLY A 188 2.48 8.21 -8.72
N ALA A 189 3.19 8.98 -7.89
CA ALA A 189 4.18 9.95 -8.34
C ALA A 189 5.37 9.23 -9.03
N ILE A 190 5.82 8.10 -8.48
CA ILE A 190 6.91 7.30 -9.05
C ILE A 190 6.48 6.68 -10.38
N VAL A 191 5.23 6.21 -10.50
CA VAL A 191 4.65 5.74 -11.76
C VAL A 191 4.63 6.87 -12.82
N ALA A 192 4.27 8.09 -12.43
CA ALA A 192 4.32 9.26 -13.30
C ALA A 192 5.76 9.64 -13.72
N GLN A 193 6.72 9.63 -12.79
CA GLN A 193 8.13 9.88 -13.13
C GLN A 193 8.67 8.80 -14.08
N HIS A 194 8.38 7.51 -13.81
CA HIS A 194 8.89 6.43 -14.64
C HIS A 194 8.26 6.42 -16.04
N ALA A 195 7.00 6.84 -16.18
CA ALA A 195 6.41 7.14 -17.48
C ALA A 195 7.29 8.14 -18.26
N CYS A 196 7.61 9.28 -17.65
CA CYS A 196 8.46 10.32 -18.26
C CYS A 196 9.92 9.86 -18.50
N GLN A 197 10.50 9.02 -17.65
CA GLN A 197 11.85 8.43 -17.86
C GLN A 197 11.88 7.46 -19.05
N GLN A 198 10.84 6.64 -19.22
CA GLN A 198 10.61 5.85 -20.44
C GLN A 198 10.15 6.74 -21.62
N GLY A 199 10.14 8.05 -21.41
CA GLY A 199 9.79 9.12 -22.32
C GLY A 199 8.32 9.47 -22.35
N TYR A 200 7.39 8.59 -21.95
CA TYR A 200 5.95 8.81 -22.08
C TYR A 200 5.50 10.15 -21.50
N GLU A 201 4.60 10.81 -22.22
CA GLU A 201 3.99 12.08 -21.84
C GLU A 201 3.01 11.84 -20.69
N CYS A 202 3.40 12.19 -19.46
CA CYS A 202 2.48 12.06 -18.34
C CYS A 202 1.49 13.23 -18.30
N ILE A 203 0.21 12.92 -18.11
CA ILE A 203 -0.87 13.87 -17.87
C ILE A 203 -1.37 13.62 -16.45
N CYS A 204 -1.36 14.66 -15.60
CA CYS A 204 -1.97 14.61 -14.28
C CYS A 204 -3.47 14.90 -14.39
N VAL A 205 -4.29 14.11 -13.70
CA VAL A 205 -5.70 14.40 -13.44
C VAL A 205 -5.90 14.38 -11.94
N TYR A 206 -6.50 15.42 -11.36
CA TYR A 206 -6.96 15.40 -9.98
C TYR A 206 -8.43 14.97 -9.91
N SER A 207 -8.79 14.18 -8.90
CA SER A 207 -10.17 13.73 -8.65
C SER A 207 -11.05 14.75 -7.90
N ASP A 208 -10.51 15.93 -7.60
CA ASP A 208 -11.22 17.08 -7.03
C ASP A 208 -10.52 18.38 -7.50
N LYS A 209 -10.90 19.51 -6.93
CA LYS A 209 -10.31 20.84 -7.11
C LYS A 209 -8.89 20.88 -6.55
N LEU A 210 -8.00 21.63 -7.22
CA LEU A 210 -6.65 21.91 -6.73
C LEU A 210 -6.62 22.45 -5.28
N SER A 211 -7.59 23.28 -4.89
CA SER A 211 -7.71 23.81 -3.52
C SER A 211 -7.91 22.73 -2.46
N ASN A 212 -8.54 21.61 -2.85
CA ASN A 212 -8.81 20.49 -1.96
C ASN A 212 -7.64 19.50 -2.00
N MET A 213 -7.04 19.28 -3.17
CA MET A 213 -5.89 18.38 -3.34
C MET A 213 -4.55 18.96 -2.89
N ALA A 214 -4.44 20.27 -2.62
CA ALA A 214 -3.18 20.94 -2.25
C ALA A 214 -2.47 20.34 -1.01
N PHE A 215 -3.18 19.72 -0.08
CA PHE A 215 -2.52 19.02 1.04
C PHE A 215 -1.92 17.67 0.63
N LEU A 216 -2.48 17.00 -0.40
CA LEU A 216 -1.97 15.72 -0.90
C LEU A 216 -0.65 15.88 -1.67
N GLU A 217 -0.33 17.09 -2.16
CA GLU A 217 0.99 17.39 -2.75
C GLU A 217 2.14 17.10 -1.77
N SER A 218 1.89 17.15 -0.45
CA SER A 218 2.88 16.76 0.58
C SER A 218 3.20 15.25 0.61
N PHE A 219 2.39 14.40 -0.04
CA PHE A 219 2.66 12.98 -0.22
C PHE A 219 3.39 12.67 -1.54
N ILE A 220 3.90 13.66 -2.27
CA ILE A 220 4.80 13.44 -3.41
C ILE A 220 6.24 13.24 -2.88
N PRO A 221 6.87 12.06 -3.11
CA PRO A 221 8.22 11.80 -2.60
C PRO A 221 9.25 12.86 -3.03
N ALA A 222 9.94 13.42 -2.04
CA ALA A 222 10.73 14.63 -2.21
C ALA A 222 11.97 14.39 -3.08
N GLY A 223 11.99 14.92 -4.30
CA GLY A 223 13.09 14.74 -5.26
C GLY A 223 12.68 14.02 -6.54
N LEU A 224 11.42 13.59 -6.66
CA LEU A 224 10.85 13.21 -7.94
C LEU A 224 10.71 14.43 -8.86
N GLU A 225 11.45 14.44 -9.97
CA GLU A 225 11.20 15.35 -11.07
C GLU A 225 9.92 14.94 -11.83
N LEU A 226 8.77 15.38 -11.33
CA LEU A 226 7.50 15.22 -12.01
C LEU A 226 7.37 16.25 -13.13
N SER A 227 7.41 15.78 -14.38
CA SER A 227 7.10 16.59 -15.56
C SER A 227 5.79 16.13 -16.16
N PHE A 228 4.72 16.88 -15.88
CA PHE A 228 3.41 16.67 -16.49
C PHE A 228 3.26 17.59 -17.71
N SER A 229 2.87 17.04 -18.87
CA SER A 229 2.59 17.86 -20.06
C SER A 229 1.34 18.72 -19.89
N ASN A 230 0.38 18.21 -19.13
CA ASN A 230 -0.89 18.85 -18.80
C ASN A 230 -1.31 18.42 -17.40
N VAL A 231 -1.99 19.32 -16.68
CA VAL A 231 -2.63 19.06 -15.38
C VAL A 231 -4.10 19.43 -15.52
N ILE A 232 -4.99 18.48 -15.24
CA ILE A 232 -6.45 18.65 -15.29
C ILE A 232 -6.97 18.55 -13.85
N ALA A 233 -7.85 19.47 -13.45
CA ALA A 233 -8.45 19.49 -12.12
C ALA A 233 -9.95 19.80 -12.23
N GLN A 234 -10.72 19.41 -11.22
CA GLN A 234 -12.18 19.48 -11.28
C GLN A 234 -12.72 20.88 -10.95
N GLY A 235 -13.90 21.20 -11.51
CA GLY A 235 -14.62 22.46 -11.29
C GLY A 235 -15.54 22.44 -10.07
N ASP A 236 -16.18 23.58 -9.78
CA ASP A 236 -17.13 23.69 -8.66
C ASP A 236 -18.43 22.88 -8.85
N ASP A 237 -18.73 22.47 -10.08
CA ASP A 237 -19.93 21.78 -10.52
C ASP A 237 -19.78 20.25 -10.66
N ALA A 238 -18.55 19.75 -10.57
CA ALA A 238 -18.16 18.34 -10.75
C ALA A 238 -18.22 17.56 -9.43
N ASP A 239 -19.43 17.39 -8.89
CA ASP A 239 -19.73 16.70 -7.62
C ASP A 239 -19.90 15.16 -7.73
N THR A 240 -19.84 14.57 -8.93
CA THR A 240 -19.89 13.11 -9.13
C THR A 240 -18.82 12.61 -10.10
N THR A 241 -18.42 11.34 -9.94
CA THR A 241 -17.42 10.67 -10.76
C THR A 241 -17.73 10.71 -12.26
N GLU A 242 -19.01 10.67 -12.66
CA GLU A 242 -19.42 10.81 -14.06
C GLU A 242 -19.17 12.22 -14.61
N LYS A 243 -19.45 13.26 -13.82
CA LYS A 243 -19.16 14.65 -14.23
C LYS A 243 -17.66 14.90 -14.34
N MET A 244 -16.89 14.42 -13.36
CA MET A 244 -15.43 14.50 -13.36
C MET A 244 -14.83 13.78 -14.58
N ARG A 245 -15.34 12.58 -14.90
CA ARG A 245 -15.01 11.83 -16.11
C ARG A 245 -15.31 12.64 -17.36
N ASP A 246 -16.53 13.15 -17.52
CA ASP A 246 -16.96 13.81 -18.76
C ASP A 246 -16.23 15.15 -18.98
N ASN A 247 -16.00 15.93 -17.92
CA ASN A 247 -15.17 17.13 -17.94
C ASN A 247 -13.73 16.80 -18.36
N THR A 248 -13.12 15.77 -17.75
CA THR A 248 -11.75 15.36 -18.05
C THR A 248 -11.62 14.80 -19.47
N VAL A 249 -12.61 14.05 -19.98
CA VAL A 249 -12.64 13.57 -21.36
C VAL A 249 -12.76 14.74 -22.35
N ALA A 250 -13.63 15.72 -22.08
CA ALA A 250 -13.76 16.92 -22.92
C ALA A 250 -12.46 17.75 -22.94
N GLU A 251 -11.75 17.84 -21.81
CA GLU A 251 -10.46 18.53 -21.74
C GLU A 251 -9.35 17.76 -22.49
N LEU A 252 -9.29 16.42 -22.36
CA LEU A 252 -8.39 15.58 -23.15
C LEU A 252 -8.66 15.69 -24.67
N GLU A 253 -9.90 15.94 -25.09
CA GLU A 253 -10.23 16.28 -26.48
C GLU A 253 -9.78 17.69 -26.86
N ARG A 254 -10.05 18.70 -26.02
CA ARG A 254 -9.64 20.10 -26.23
C ARG A 254 -8.12 20.24 -26.39
N LEU A 255 -7.36 19.44 -25.65
CA LEU A 255 -5.89 19.38 -25.69
C LEU A 255 -5.34 18.52 -26.83
N GLY A 256 -6.18 17.83 -27.61
CA GLY A 256 -5.73 16.86 -28.62
C GLY A 256 -4.98 15.65 -28.02
N ALA A 257 -5.13 15.43 -26.72
CA ALA A 257 -4.49 14.34 -25.98
C ALA A 257 -5.23 13.01 -26.17
N ARG A 258 -6.57 13.01 -26.24
CA ARG A 258 -7.41 11.80 -26.33
C ARG A 258 -6.89 10.70 -27.27
N PRO A 259 -6.54 10.95 -28.55
CA PRO A 259 -6.06 9.89 -29.46
C PRO A 259 -4.63 9.39 -29.17
N ARG A 260 -3.94 10.01 -28.21
CA ARG A 260 -2.56 9.69 -27.77
C ARG A 260 -2.52 9.00 -26.41
N VAL A 261 -3.62 9.00 -25.65
CA VAL A 261 -3.74 8.34 -24.35
C VAL A 261 -3.83 6.83 -24.56
N ILE A 262 -2.80 6.11 -24.10
CA ILE A 262 -2.78 4.63 -24.10
C ILE A 262 -3.16 4.03 -22.74
N ALA A 263 -3.18 4.83 -21.67
CA ALA A 263 -3.41 4.39 -20.30
C ALA A 263 -4.06 5.45 -19.41
N VAL A 264 -4.86 5.00 -18.45
CA VAL A 264 -5.26 5.77 -17.25
C VAL A 264 -4.96 4.91 -16.04
N LEU A 265 -4.31 5.48 -15.03
CA LEU A 265 -3.88 4.78 -13.81
C LEU A 265 -4.31 5.55 -12.57
N PRO A 266 -4.82 4.89 -11.50
CA PRO A 266 -4.91 5.52 -10.20
C PRO A 266 -3.52 5.57 -9.56
N GLY A 267 -3.04 6.77 -9.23
CA GLY A 267 -1.80 6.99 -8.51
C GLY A 267 -1.95 6.83 -6.99
N ALA A 268 -3.12 7.21 -6.47
CA ALA A 268 -3.50 7.09 -5.07
C ALA A 268 -4.93 6.52 -4.92
N GLU A 269 -5.27 6.08 -3.71
CA GLU A 269 -6.57 5.49 -3.38
C GLU A 269 -7.75 6.42 -3.73
N THR A 270 -7.56 7.74 -3.62
CA THR A 270 -8.55 8.76 -4.01
C THR A 270 -8.96 8.67 -5.48
N GLY A 271 -7.99 8.39 -6.37
CA GLY A 271 -8.17 8.41 -7.82
C GLY A 271 -8.81 7.15 -8.43
N VAL A 272 -9.05 6.10 -7.64
CA VAL A 272 -9.49 4.76 -8.14
C VAL A 272 -10.76 4.84 -8.99
N GLU A 273 -11.83 5.46 -8.47
CA GLU A 273 -13.13 5.48 -9.16
C GLU A 273 -13.12 6.32 -10.43
N LEU A 274 -12.42 7.47 -10.40
CA LEU A 274 -12.25 8.31 -11.57
C LEU A 274 -11.33 7.63 -12.61
N ALA A 275 -10.30 6.90 -12.19
CA ALA A 275 -9.43 6.16 -13.10
C ALA A 275 -10.16 5.00 -13.80
N ASP A 276 -11.03 4.26 -13.09
CA ASP A 276 -11.87 3.22 -13.70
C ASP A 276 -12.93 3.83 -14.65
N ALA A 277 -13.60 4.91 -14.24
CA ALA A 277 -14.58 5.61 -15.08
C ALA A 277 -13.97 6.25 -16.35
N LEU A 278 -12.75 6.81 -16.24
CA LEU A 278 -12.01 7.36 -17.37
C LEU A 278 -11.47 6.28 -18.31
N SER A 279 -10.90 5.21 -17.77
CA SER A 279 -10.35 4.13 -18.61
C SER A 279 -11.46 3.44 -19.43
N GLU A 280 -12.63 3.22 -18.83
CA GLU A 280 -13.83 2.69 -19.49
C GLU A 280 -14.32 3.64 -20.62
N ALA A 281 -14.45 4.95 -20.37
CA ALA A 281 -14.93 5.91 -21.36
C ALA A 281 -13.91 6.27 -22.47
N LEU A 282 -12.61 6.11 -22.20
CA LEU A 282 -11.55 6.27 -23.20
C LEU A 282 -11.33 4.99 -24.03
N GLY A 283 -11.87 3.84 -23.61
CA GLY A 283 -11.74 2.56 -24.31
C GLY A 283 -10.37 1.90 -24.16
N VAL A 284 -9.57 2.34 -23.18
CA VAL A 284 -8.32 1.68 -22.76
C VAL A 284 -8.64 0.57 -21.74
N PRO A 285 -7.76 -0.41 -21.51
CA PRO A 285 -7.98 -1.43 -20.48
C PRO A 285 -8.27 -0.83 -19.10
N THR A 286 -9.20 -1.46 -18.38
CA THR A 286 -9.92 -0.91 -17.21
C THR A 286 -10.38 -2.06 -16.31
N ASN A 287 -10.46 -1.88 -14.99
CA ASN A 287 -11.16 -2.86 -14.14
C ASN A 287 -12.69 -2.80 -14.30
N GLY A 288 -13.19 -1.73 -14.93
CA GLY A 288 -14.61 -1.45 -15.10
C GLY A 288 -15.26 -0.95 -13.82
N THR A 289 -16.15 0.02 -13.98
CA THR A 289 -16.86 0.71 -12.89
C THR A 289 -17.63 -0.22 -11.95
N THR A 290 -18.08 -1.39 -12.43
CA THR A 290 -19.00 -2.33 -11.75
C THR A 290 -18.58 -2.79 -10.34
N LEU A 291 -17.28 -2.84 -10.04
CA LEU A 291 -16.76 -3.22 -8.71
C LEU A 291 -15.77 -2.18 -8.16
N SER A 292 -15.83 -0.93 -8.66
CA SER A 292 -14.90 0.12 -8.25
C SER A 292 -15.05 0.49 -6.78
N GLU A 293 -16.29 0.62 -6.28
CA GLU A 293 -16.56 0.83 -4.86
C GLU A 293 -15.98 -0.31 -4.01
N ALA A 294 -16.19 -1.58 -4.40
CA ALA A 294 -15.69 -2.74 -3.66
C ALA A 294 -14.15 -2.80 -3.56
N ARG A 295 -13.42 -2.11 -4.44
CA ARG A 295 -11.95 -1.99 -4.38
C ARG A 295 -11.46 -0.86 -3.48
N ARG A 296 -12.34 0.06 -3.04
CA ARG A 296 -11.97 1.29 -2.30
C ARG A 296 -12.66 1.41 -0.94
N ASN A 297 -13.96 1.13 -0.90
CA ASN A 297 -14.79 1.15 0.30
C ASN A 297 -14.47 -0.10 1.14
N LYS A 298 -13.80 0.08 2.28
CA LYS A 298 -13.32 -1.01 3.14
C LYS A 298 -14.46 -1.90 3.67
N TYR A 299 -15.66 -1.34 3.85
CA TYR A 299 -16.83 -2.13 4.23
C TYR A 299 -17.28 -3.02 3.05
N VAL A 300 -17.56 -2.42 1.88
CA VAL A 300 -18.04 -3.16 0.69
C VAL A 300 -17.00 -4.16 0.18
N MET A 301 -15.71 -3.90 0.36
CA MET A 301 -14.62 -4.85 0.11
C MET A 301 -14.81 -6.13 0.95
N GLY A 302 -14.96 -6.00 2.28
CA GLY A 302 -15.18 -7.12 3.20
C GLY A 302 -16.50 -7.86 2.93
N GLU A 303 -17.57 -7.14 2.61
CA GLU A 303 -18.85 -7.75 2.23
C GLU A 303 -18.75 -8.53 0.92
N THR A 304 -18.02 -8.02 -0.07
CA THR A 304 -17.82 -8.68 -1.36
C THR A 304 -17.00 -9.97 -1.21
N VAL A 305 -15.91 -9.94 -0.43
CA VAL A 305 -15.12 -11.13 -0.11
C VAL A 305 -15.96 -12.19 0.64
N ARG A 306 -16.81 -11.78 1.59
CA ARG A 306 -17.68 -12.71 2.33
C ARG A 306 -18.78 -13.30 1.46
N ASN A 307 -19.38 -12.50 0.57
CA ASN A 307 -20.39 -12.96 -0.39
C ASN A 307 -19.82 -13.91 -1.45
N PHE A 308 -18.51 -13.84 -1.73
CA PHE A 308 -17.78 -14.82 -2.54
C PHE A 308 -17.48 -16.15 -1.80
N GLY A 309 -17.81 -16.24 -0.50
CA GLY A 309 -17.61 -17.43 0.32
C GLY A 309 -16.23 -17.54 0.98
N LEU A 310 -15.41 -16.49 0.91
CA LEU A 310 -14.12 -16.42 1.62
C LEU A 310 -14.32 -15.84 3.03
N ARG A 311 -13.37 -16.13 3.93
CA ARG A 311 -13.32 -15.42 5.22
C ARG A 311 -13.10 -13.93 4.96
N ALA A 312 -13.91 -13.09 5.59
CA ALA A 312 -13.68 -11.66 5.70
C ALA A 312 -13.90 -11.24 7.16
N VAL A 313 -13.24 -10.16 7.56
CA VAL A 313 -13.33 -9.55 8.90
C VAL A 313 -14.80 -9.36 9.31
N GLU A 314 -15.17 -9.72 10.54
CA GLU A 314 -16.47 -9.31 11.10
C GLU A 314 -16.52 -7.79 11.27
N GLN A 315 -17.57 -7.14 10.76
CA GLN A 315 -17.64 -5.69 10.69
C GLN A 315 -19.07 -5.15 10.66
N ALA A 316 -19.20 -3.86 10.98
CA ALA A 316 -20.35 -3.02 10.64
C ALA A 316 -19.87 -1.61 10.27
N TYR A 317 -20.45 -1.05 9.21
CA TYR A 317 -20.54 0.40 9.07
C TYR A 317 -21.78 0.89 9.83
N ALA A 318 -21.66 2.02 10.52
CA ALA A 318 -22.72 2.59 11.35
C ALA A 318 -22.73 4.12 11.29
N GLU A 319 -23.89 4.68 10.96
CA GLU A 319 -24.20 6.12 11.02
C GLU A 319 -24.73 6.51 12.41
N SER A 320 -25.17 5.54 13.21
CA SER A 320 -25.68 5.76 14.58
C SER A 320 -25.05 4.87 15.66
N TRP A 321 -25.07 5.37 16.90
CA TRP A 321 -24.64 4.58 18.07
C TRP A 321 -25.55 3.37 18.35
N GLU A 322 -26.79 3.37 17.83
CA GLU A 322 -27.72 2.24 17.97
C GLU A 322 -27.32 1.07 17.07
N GLU A 323 -26.86 1.34 15.84
CA GLU A 323 -26.22 0.36 14.96
C GLU A 323 -24.92 -0.19 15.56
N VAL A 324 -24.05 0.70 16.09
CA VAL A 324 -22.82 0.28 16.79
C VAL A 324 -23.19 -0.65 17.97
N SER A 325 -24.13 -0.26 18.82
CA SER A 325 -24.57 -1.08 19.96
C SER A 325 -25.09 -2.45 19.52
N THR A 326 -25.90 -2.49 18.45
CA THR A 326 -26.44 -3.73 17.87
C THR A 326 -25.32 -4.63 17.34
N PHE A 327 -24.29 -4.08 16.71
CA PHE A 327 -23.10 -4.83 16.30
C PHE A 327 -22.32 -5.37 17.51
N LEU A 328 -22.09 -4.55 18.55
CA LEU A 328 -21.37 -4.95 19.75
C LEU A 328 -22.07 -6.09 20.51
N GLU A 329 -23.39 -6.04 20.64
CA GLU A 329 -24.19 -7.12 21.23
C GLU A 329 -24.09 -8.42 20.42
N LYS A 330 -24.22 -8.34 19.10
CA LYS A 330 -24.07 -9.48 18.18
C LYS A 330 -22.66 -10.08 18.26
N PHE A 331 -21.62 -9.25 18.22
CA PHE A 331 -20.22 -9.67 18.28
C PHE A 331 -19.91 -10.37 19.62
N GLN A 332 -20.28 -9.75 20.74
CA GLN A 332 -20.11 -10.33 22.07
C GLN A 332 -20.90 -11.64 22.26
N ALA A 333 -22.05 -11.81 21.59
CA ALA A 333 -22.79 -13.08 21.57
C ALA A 333 -22.17 -14.16 20.66
N GLY A 334 -21.32 -13.77 19.71
CA GLY A 334 -20.57 -14.68 18.82
C GLY A 334 -19.24 -15.18 19.39
N LEU A 335 -18.69 -14.51 20.42
CA LEU A 335 -17.43 -14.91 21.05
C LEU A 335 -17.54 -16.27 21.76
N LYS A 336 -16.51 -17.10 21.57
CA LYS A 336 -16.45 -18.47 22.13
C LYS A 336 -16.08 -18.45 23.61
N ASP A 337 -16.49 -19.52 24.30
CA ASP A 337 -16.02 -19.91 25.64
C ASP A 337 -16.12 -18.83 26.73
N GLY A 338 -17.00 -17.85 26.55
CA GLY A 338 -17.22 -16.73 27.48
C GLY A 338 -16.22 -15.58 27.34
N ALA A 339 -15.41 -15.55 26.27
CA ALA A 339 -14.49 -14.46 25.98
C ALA A 339 -15.22 -13.13 25.76
N THR A 340 -14.55 -12.02 26.07
CA THR A 340 -15.13 -10.67 26.06
C THR A 340 -14.54 -9.80 24.94
N ILE A 341 -15.18 -8.64 24.70
CA ILE A 341 -14.61 -7.57 23.86
C ILE A 341 -13.19 -7.16 24.32
N ALA A 342 -12.86 -7.28 25.61
CA ALA A 342 -11.52 -6.99 26.11
C ALA A 342 -10.48 -8.04 25.69
N ASP A 343 -10.88 -9.31 25.59
CA ASP A 343 -10.01 -10.39 25.12
C ASP A 343 -9.80 -10.31 23.60
N ALA A 344 -10.90 -10.22 22.85
CA ALA A 344 -10.90 -10.19 21.39
C ALA A 344 -10.32 -8.89 20.82
N GLY A 345 -10.78 -7.75 21.32
CA GLY A 345 -10.50 -6.42 20.77
C GLY A 345 -11.35 -6.07 19.54
N LEU A 346 -11.49 -4.77 19.30
CA LEU A 346 -12.18 -4.18 18.14
C LEU A 346 -11.33 -3.07 17.53
N VAL A 347 -11.45 -2.86 16.23
CA VAL A 347 -10.87 -1.70 15.53
C VAL A 347 -12.01 -0.76 15.13
N VAL A 348 -11.90 0.52 15.49
CA VAL A 348 -12.85 1.57 15.12
C VAL A 348 -12.10 2.62 14.30
N LYS A 349 -12.61 2.95 13.10
CA LYS A 349 -11.94 3.87 12.16
C LYS A 349 -12.92 4.58 11.21
N PRO A 350 -12.53 5.68 10.55
CA PRO A 350 -13.23 6.20 9.38
C PRO A 350 -13.30 5.16 8.25
N MET A 351 -14.38 5.15 7.48
CA MET A 351 -14.44 4.34 6.24
C MET A 351 -13.42 4.87 5.21
N ASN A 352 -13.52 6.16 4.92
CA ASN A 352 -12.87 6.84 3.79
C ASN A 352 -11.68 7.71 4.23
N SER A 353 -10.76 7.13 5.01
CA SER A 353 -9.42 7.69 5.25
C SER A 353 -8.30 6.68 4.98
N ALA A 354 -7.04 7.12 5.10
CA ALA A 354 -5.82 6.38 4.77
C ALA A 354 -4.76 6.49 5.88
N GLY A 355 -3.72 5.64 5.84
CA GLY A 355 -2.48 5.86 6.61
C GLY A 355 -2.63 5.92 8.13
N THR A 356 -3.44 5.04 8.73
CA THR A 356 -3.72 4.96 10.19
C THR A 356 -4.47 6.15 10.83
N ASP A 357 -4.97 7.09 10.02
CA ASP A 357 -5.78 8.23 10.47
C ASP A 357 -7.06 7.81 11.24
N ASP A 358 -7.22 8.34 12.46
CA ASP A 358 -8.30 8.03 13.43
C ASP A 358 -8.57 6.50 13.59
N VAL A 359 -7.53 5.65 13.52
CA VAL A 359 -7.66 4.19 13.76
C VAL A 359 -7.42 3.85 15.23
N PHE A 360 -8.47 3.46 15.94
CA PHE A 360 -8.42 3.09 17.36
C PHE A 360 -8.53 1.57 17.57
N LEU A 361 -7.67 1.01 18.42
CA LEU A 361 -7.83 -0.34 18.98
C LEU A 361 -8.57 -0.23 20.32
N CYS A 362 -9.82 -0.71 20.37
CA CYS A 362 -10.68 -0.64 21.54
C CYS A 362 -10.79 -2.01 22.24
N ARG A 363 -10.79 -1.99 23.57
CA ARG A 363 -10.94 -3.15 24.46
C ARG A 363 -12.20 -3.08 25.34
N SER A 364 -13.00 -2.03 25.22
CA SER A 364 -14.25 -1.84 25.96
C SER A 364 -15.32 -1.16 25.10
N VAL A 365 -16.59 -1.24 25.51
CA VAL A 365 -17.72 -0.54 24.87
C VAL A 365 -17.55 0.98 25.04
N GLU A 366 -16.95 1.39 26.15
CA GLU A 366 -16.57 2.75 26.49
C GLU A 366 -15.51 3.29 25.51
N GLU A 367 -14.42 2.55 25.26
CA GLU A 367 -13.42 2.93 24.25
C GLU A 367 -14.00 2.99 22.84
N VAL A 368 -14.92 2.09 22.48
CA VAL A 368 -15.65 2.16 21.18
C VAL A 368 -16.52 3.43 21.12
N ARG A 369 -17.12 3.86 22.23
CA ARG A 369 -17.90 5.11 22.31
C ARG A 369 -17.03 6.35 22.18
N ASP A 370 -15.87 6.36 22.84
CA ASP A 370 -14.92 7.46 22.76
C ASP A 370 -14.29 7.55 21.36
N ALA A 371 -14.00 6.42 20.72
CA ALA A 371 -13.57 6.37 19.31
C ALA A 371 -14.67 6.84 18.35
N TYR A 372 -15.92 6.37 18.53
CA TYR A 372 -17.09 6.80 17.74
C TYR A 372 -17.29 8.32 17.81
N GLY A 373 -17.28 8.89 19.02
CA GLY A 373 -17.39 10.34 19.25
C GLY A 373 -16.17 11.13 18.77
N ASN A 374 -15.03 10.46 18.54
CA ASN A 374 -13.86 11.04 17.90
C ASN A 374 -13.85 10.95 16.38
N ILE A 375 -14.66 10.10 15.73
CA ILE A 375 -14.66 9.97 14.27
C ILE A 375 -15.83 10.74 13.65
N LEU A 376 -17.04 10.54 14.18
CA LEU A 376 -18.28 11.00 13.55
C LEU A 376 -18.33 12.53 13.44
N GLY A 377 -18.65 13.04 12.24
CA GLY A 377 -18.77 14.47 11.95
C GLY A 377 -17.45 15.25 11.92
N LYS A 378 -16.30 14.63 12.25
CA LYS A 378 -14.99 15.25 12.02
C LYS A 378 -14.61 15.21 10.54
N ARG A 379 -13.72 16.12 10.14
CA ARG A 379 -13.04 16.06 8.85
C ARG A 379 -11.74 15.29 9.02
N ASN A 380 -11.57 14.22 8.26
CA ASN A 380 -10.42 13.32 8.30
C ASN A 380 -9.21 13.89 7.52
N GLN A 381 -8.07 13.20 7.54
CA GLN A 381 -6.85 13.66 6.85
C GLN A 381 -6.98 13.74 5.32
N LEU A 382 -7.95 13.05 4.70
CA LEU A 382 -8.25 13.21 3.27
C LEU A 382 -9.20 14.39 2.98
N GLY A 383 -9.48 15.24 3.98
CA GLY A 383 -10.38 16.38 3.82
C GLY A 383 -11.87 16.02 3.77
N ILE A 384 -12.23 14.74 3.90
CA ILE A 384 -13.61 14.23 3.85
C ILE A 384 -14.25 14.34 5.24
N VAL A 385 -15.53 14.70 5.32
CA VAL A 385 -16.28 14.67 6.60
C VAL A 385 -16.83 13.27 6.81
N ASN A 386 -16.55 12.67 7.98
CA ASN A 386 -17.02 11.33 8.31
C ASN A 386 -18.52 11.35 8.64
N ASP A 387 -19.31 10.68 7.83
CA ASP A 387 -20.76 10.46 7.94
C ASP A 387 -21.13 9.28 8.85
N GLY A 388 -20.24 8.29 8.97
CA GLY A 388 -20.35 7.18 9.91
C GLY A 388 -18.99 6.61 10.33
N VAL A 389 -19.02 5.51 11.08
CA VAL A 389 -17.82 4.79 11.54
C VAL A 389 -17.80 3.35 11.01
N LEU A 390 -16.61 2.81 10.80
CA LEU A 390 -16.39 1.40 10.51
C LEU A 390 -15.84 0.70 11.76
N VAL A 391 -16.62 -0.20 12.34
CA VAL A 391 -16.22 -1.08 13.45
C VAL A 391 -15.89 -2.46 12.90
N GLN A 392 -14.76 -3.05 13.30
CA GLN A 392 -14.28 -4.36 12.84
C GLN A 392 -13.74 -5.20 14.01
N GLU A 393 -13.73 -6.53 13.89
CA GLU A 393 -13.00 -7.41 14.83
C GLU A 393 -11.49 -7.07 14.81
N TYR A 394 -10.82 -7.13 15.96
CA TYR A 394 -9.36 -7.03 15.98
C TYR A 394 -8.73 -8.36 15.55
N LEU A 395 -8.17 -8.36 14.33
CA LEU A 395 -7.40 -9.48 13.81
C LEU A 395 -6.07 -9.60 14.57
N SER A 396 -6.04 -10.46 15.60
CA SER A 396 -4.83 -10.81 16.33
C SER A 396 -4.03 -11.87 15.56
N GLY A 397 -2.86 -11.50 15.05
CA GLY A 397 -2.00 -12.36 14.23
C GLY A 397 -0.87 -11.60 13.54
N ILE A 398 0.11 -12.35 13.02
CA ILE A 398 1.21 -11.79 12.22
C ILE A 398 0.63 -11.25 10.90
N GLU A 399 1.15 -10.12 10.45
CA GLU A 399 0.66 -9.37 9.30
C GLU A 399 1.64 -9.45 8.14
N TYR A 400 1.11 -9.83 6.98
CA TYR A 400 1.88 -10.07 5.78
C TYR A 400 1.43 -9.19 4.63
N VAL A 401 2.36 -8.74 3.80
CA VAL A 401 2.06 -8.25 2.46
C VAL A 401 2.20 -9.39 1.48
N VAL A 402 1.16 -9.67 0.70
CA VAL A 402 1.19 -10.59 -0.45
C VAL A 402 1.14 -9.76 -1.73
N ASP A 403 2.31 -9.48 -2.29
CA ASP A 403 2.42 -8.81 -3.58
C ASP A 403 2.20 -9.83 -4.69
N SER A 404 1.31 -9.50 -5.61
CA SER A 404 0.92 -10.34 -6.74
C SER A 404 1.00 -9.59 -8.08
N VAL A 405 0.94 -10.31 -9.19
CA VAL A 405 0.71 -9.80 -10.55
C VAL A 405 -0.35 -10.68 -11.23
N SER A 406 -1.41 -10.07 -11.75
CA SER A 406 -2.71 -10.67 -12.01
C SER A 406 -2.99 -10.79 -13.53
N MET A 407 -2.53 -11.86 -14.20
CA MET A 407 -2.47 -11.95 -15.67
C MET A 407 -3.33 -13.08 -16.30
N ASP A 408 -4.13 -12.79 -17.32
CA ASP A 408 -5.21 -13.60 -17.96
C ASP A 408 -6.16 -14.47 -17.11
N GLY A 409 -6.11 -14.40 -15.78
CA GLY A 409 -6.83 -15.26 -14.82
C GLY A 409 -5.90 -15.85 -13.76
N GLU A 410 -4.60 -15.61 -13.92
CA GLU A 410 -3.48 -16.17 -13.18
C GLU A 410 -2.77 -15.06 -12.39
N HIS A 411 -3.13 -14.97 -11.12
CA HIS A 411 -2.32 -14.24 -10.15
C HIS A 411 -1.03 -15.05 -9.89
N LYS A 412 0.13 -14.42 -10.02
CA LYS A 412 1.40 -14.89 -9.46
C LYS A 412 1.76 -14.04 -8.26
N CYS A 413 1.96 -14.65 -7.10
CA CYS A 413 2.63 -13.98 -6.00
C CYS A 413 4.11 -13.79 -6.37
N VAL A 414 4.61 -12.58 -6.16
CA VAL A 414 5.96 -12.13 -6.56
C VAL A 414 6.80 -11.65 -5.38
N ALA A 415 6.17 -11.30 -4.25
CA ALA A 415 6.83 -11.17 -2.96
C ALA A 415 5.86 -11.45 -1.81
N ILE A 416 6.38 -11.99 -0.71
CA ILE A 416 5.70 -12.10 0.59
C ILE A 416 6.56 -11.36 1.59
N TRP A 417 5.99 -10.38 2.30
CA TRP A 417 6.69 -9.65 3.35
C TRP A 417 6.03 -9.90 4.69
N GLU A 418 6.81 -10.07 5.75
CA GLU A 418 6.33 -10.03 7.14
C GLU A 418 6.59 -8.64 7.72
N TYR A 419 5.58 -8.04 8.36
CA TYR A 419 5.69 -6.72 9.01
C TYR A 419 6.20 -6.82 10.46
N ASP A 420 7.27 -6.09 10.79
CA ASP A 420 7.68 -5.80 12.17
C ASP A 420 6.83 -4.64 12.73
N ARG A 421 5.54 -4.90 12.96
CA ARG A 421 4.60 -3.96 13.60
C ARG A 421 4.55 -4.17 15.11
N ARG A 422 5.00 -3.17 15.88
CA ARG A 422 5.04 -3.17 17.35
C ARG A 422 4.63 -1.80 17.93
N PRO A 423 4.08 -1.72 19.16
CA PRO A 423 3.74 -0.44 19.77
C PRO A 423 4.98 0.41 20.05
N ALA A 424 4.97 1.69 19.66
CA ALA A 424 6.04 2.65 19.95
C ALA A 424 5.51 4.10 19.96
N ASN A 425 6.13 4.97 20.75
CA ASN A 425 5.84 6.42 20.79
C ASN A 425 4.34 6.80 21.02
N GLY A 426 3.51 5.88 21.52
CA GLY A 426 2.07 6.04 21.69
C GLY A 426 1.22 5.46 20.56
N GLY A 427 1.80 5.13 19.40
CA GLY A 427 1.14 4.40 18.32
C GLY A 427 1.07 2.90 18.61
N ALA A 428 -0.07 2.27 18.33
CA ALA A 428 -0.30 0.85 18.60
C ALA A 428 0.38 -0.10 17.59
N PHE A 429 0.61 0.36 16.36
CA PHE A 429 1.04 -0.47 15.23
C PHE A 429 2.19 0.18 14.44
N VAL A 430 3.21 0.69 15.13
CA VAL A 430 4.37 1.30 14.46
C VAL A 430 5.15 0.21 13.73
N ASN A 431 5.34 0.38 12.42
CA ASN A 431 6.10 -0.55 11.60
C ASN A 431 7.59 -0.17 11.56
N PHE A 432 8.47 -1.10 11.93
CA PHE A 432 9.92 -0.91 11.99
C PHE A 432 10.66 -1.47 10.76
N GLY A 433 10.06 -2.42 10.05
CA GLY A 433 10.70 -3.10 8.93
C GLY A 433 9.80 -4.12 8.24
N GLN A 434 10.23 -4.55 7.07
CA GLN A 434 9.60 -5.62 6.30
C GLN A 434 10.64 -6.69 5.95
N LYS A 435 10.40 -7.93 6.40
CA LYS A 435 11.25 -9.09 6.10
C LYS A 435 10.70 -9.81 4.86
N LEU A 436 11.52 -9.96 3.83
CA LEU A 436 11.15 -10.70 2.63
C LEU A 436 11.20 -12.22 2.91
N LEU A 437 10.07 -12.89 2.77
CA LEU A 437 9.92 -14.33 3.03
C LEU A 437 9.89 -15.16 1.75
N SER A 438 10.25 -16.43 1.89
CA SER A 438 9.94 -17.45 0.89
C SER A 438 8.53 -18.00 1.08
N ALA A 439 7.89 -18.41 -0.01
CA ALA A 439 6.57 -19.02 -0.01
C ALA A 439 6.55 -20.39 0.67
N ASP A 440 7.68 -21.11 0.71
CA ASP A 440 7.87 -22.37 1.45
C ASP A 440 8.31 -22.18 2.91
N THR A 441 8.27 -20.94 3.44
CA THR A 441 8.26 -20.71 4.89
C THR A 441 7.17 -21.61 5.52
N PRO A 442 7.46 -22.38 6.59
CA PRO A 442 6.48 -23.28 7.19
C PRO A 442 5.20 -22.54 7.63
N ASN A 443 4.03 -23.13 7.40
CA ASN A 443 2.76 -22.55 7.85
C ASN A 443 2.69 -22.54 9.39
N PRO A 444 2.61 -21.38 10.06
CA PRO A 444 2.60 -21.30 11.53
C PRO A 444 1.32 -21.87 12.17
N LEU A 445 0.27 -22.10 11.39
CA LEU A 445 -0.97 -22.72 11.84
C LEU A 445 -0.98 -24.25 11.73
N LYS A 446 -0.09 -24.84 10.91
CA LYS A 446 -0.08 -26.26 10.57
C LYS A 446 0.06 -27.15 11.81
N ARG A 447 -0.79 -28.18 11.90
CA ARG A 447 -0.74 -29.23 12.92
C ARG A 447 -0.63 -30.60 12.27
N GLU A 448 -0.10 -31.56 13.04
CA GLU A 448 0.00 -32.96 12.60
C GLU A 448 -1.41 -33.54 12.40
N GLY A 449 -1.70 -33.98 11.17
CA GLY A 449 -2.98 -34.61 10.82
C GLY A 449 -4.13 -33.65 10.48
N ASP A 450 -3.87 -32.36 10.26
CA ASP A 450 -4.86 -31.44 9.68
C ASP A 450 -4.73 -31.32 8.14
N ASP A 451 -5.78 -30.78 7.50
CA ASP A 451 -5.82 -30.49 6.05
C ASP A 451 -5.30 -29.06 5.72
N GLN A 452 -4.58 -28.38 6.63
CA GLN A 452 -3.98 -27.07 6.32
C GLN A 452 -2.82 -27.22 5.33
N PRO A 453 -2.55 -26.22 4.47
CA PRO A 453 -1.35 -26.21 3.64
C PRO A 453 -0.08 -26.32 4.47
N GLU A 454 0.95 -26.99 3.96
CA GLU A 454 2.23 -27.16 4.67
C GLU A 454 3.00 -25.84 4.77
N THR A 455 2.80 -24.95 3.80
CA THR A 455 3.57 -23.70 3.66
C THR A 455 2.71 -22.45 3.87
N LEU A 456 3.34 -21.41 4.43
CA LEU A 456 2.75 -20.08 4.63
C LEU A 456 2.32 -19.48 3.29
N GLY A 457 3.13 -19.64 2.25
CA GLY A 457 2.83 -19.17 0.90
C GLY A 457 1.59 -19.83 0.34
N GLU A 458 1.47 -21.16 0.39
CA GLU A 458 0.22 -21.81 -0.04
C GLU A 458 -1.01 -21.29 0.73
N LEU A 459 -0.90 -21.09 2.05
CA LEU A 459 -1.98 -20.57 2.87
C LEU A 459 -2.42 -19.16 2.45
N ILE A 460 -1.49 -18.19 2.41
CA ILE A 460 -1.82 -16.77 2.21
C ILE A 460 -2.00 -16.41 0.73
N VAL A 461 -1.30 -17.08 -0.18
CA VAL A 461 -1.39 -16.81 -1.63
C VAL A 461 -2.69 -17.38 -2.19
N GLN A 462 -3.15 -18.57 -1.76
CA GLN A 462 -4.46 -19.09 -2.16
C GLN A 462 -5.59 -18.16 -1.68
N TYR A 463 -5.52 -17.71 -0.42
CA TYR A 463 -6.49 -16.77 0.14
C TYR A 463 -6.48 -15.42 -0.60
N THR A 464 -5.30 -14.82 -0.78
CA THR A 464 -5.14 -13.55 -1.50
C THR A 464 -5.66 -13.64 -2.93
N HIS A 465 -5.28 -14.66 -3.69
CA HIS A 465 -5.75 -14.82 -5.07
C HIS A 465 -7.28 -14.99 -5.12
N GLY A 466 -7.89 -15.69 -4.16
CA GLY A 466 -9.35 -15.74 -4.03
C GLY A 466 -9.99 -14.37 -3.79
N VAL A 467 -9.38 -13.52 -2.96
CA VAL A 467 -9.83 -12.13 -2.73
C VAL A 467 -9.74 -11.29 -4.00
N ILE A 468 -8.65 -11.40 -4.76
CA ILE A 468 -8.46 -10.63 -6.01
C ILE A 468 -9.51 -11.05 -7.06
N ASP A 469 -9.83 -12.35 -7.12
CA ASP A 469 -10.92 -12.89 -7.96
C ASP A 469 -12.31 -12.40 -7.50
N ALA A 470 -12.55 -12.34 -6.18
CA ALA A 470 -13.80 -11.88 -5.57
C ALA A 470 -14.10 -10.39 -5.83
N LEU A 471 -13.09 -9.53 -5.72
CA LEU A 471 -13.20 -8.09 -5.96
C LEU A 471 -13.18 -7.73 -7.46
N GLY A 472 -13.05 -8.73 -8.34
CA GLY A 472 -12.96 -8.52 -9.78
C GLY A 472 -11.84 -7.56 -10.16
N ILE A 473 -10.69 -7.65 -9.48
CA ILE A 473 -9.48 -6.92 -9.86
C ILE A 473 -8.92 -7.62 -11.10
N LYS A 474 -9.39 -7.19 -12.27
CA LYS A 474 -9.13 -7.83 -13.56
C LYS A 474 -7.92 -7.25 -14.28
N TYR A 475 -7.42 -6.08 -13.91
CA TYR A 475 -6.33 -5.39 -14.57
C TYR A 475 -5.56 -4.47 -13.59
N GLY A 476 -4.26 -4.33 -13.79
CA GLY A 476 -3.52 -3.10 -13.48
C GLY A 476 -3.41 -2.23 -14.75
N PRO A 477 -2.25 -1.60 -15.01
CA PRO A 477 -1.96 -0.90 -16.27
C PRO A 477 -2.31 -1.65 -17.58
N PRO A 478 -2.33 -0.96 -18.74
CA PRO A 478 -2.63 -1.59 -20.03
C PRO A 478 -1.39 -1.96 -20.87
N GLN A 479 -1.48 -3.05 -21.63
CA GLN A 479 -0.68 -3.21 -22.86
C GLN A 479 -1.37 -2.54 -24.06
N PRO A 480 -0.59 -1.99 -25.02
CA PRO A 480 -1.09 -1.73 -26.37
C PRO A 480 -1.43 -3.03 -27.09
N ARG A 481 -2.60 -3.10 -27.75
CA ARG A 481 -2.89 -4.22 -28.66
C ARG A 481 -2.18 -4.00 -30.00
N HIS A 482 -1.13 -4.77 -30.27
CA HIS A 482 -0.52 -4.83 -31.60
C HIS A 482 -1.57 -5.23 -32.66
N ARG A 483 -1.46 -4.61 -33.85
CA ARG A 483 -2.19 -4.92 -35.09
C ARG A 483 -1.18 -5.13 -36.21
#